data_AF-A0A7S0T7N5-F1
#
_entry.id   AF-A0A7S0T7N5-F1
#
_cell.length_a   1.000
_cell.length_b   1.000
_cell.length_c   1.000
_cell.angle_alpha   90.00
_cell.angle_beta   90.00
_cell.angle_gamma   90.00
#
_symmetry.space_group_name_H-M   'P 1'
#
loop_
_entity.id
_entity.type
_entity.pdbx_description
1 polymer ?
#
loop_
_entity_poly.entity_id
_entity_poly.type
_entity_poly.pdbx_seq_one_letter_code
_entity_poly.pdbx_strand_id
1 'polypeptide(L)'
;NAAITALPPRMKLDRLLVVHLRMHAGEAHKGPYMCKREAIICLGRGDQRFPYRKVEIKDFISRMKQLARENDCDHVLPLVPRRFTSDAALKAIVSGLDLEMHDLVSSRGMHPFYTLLIERSIATQAKVYVAEVSKTPLSMSMSETLQYQRRALNMSDIVDLNSTVPSVRIW
;
A
#
# COMPACT_ATOMS: atom_id res chain seq x y z
N ASN A 1 -17.17 -4.28 -14.63
CA ASN A 1 -15.87 -3.65 -14.35
C ASN A 1 -15.11 -4.58 -13.39
N ALA A 2 -14.06 -5.27 -13.84
CA ALA A 2 -13.42 -6.38 -13.10
C ALA A 2 -12.87 -5.98 -11.71
N ALA A 3 -12.56 -4.70 -11.51
CA ALA A 3 -12.15 -4.13 -10.22
C ALA A 3 -13.30 -4.11 -9.19
N ILE A 4 -14.53 -3.82 -9.61
CA ILE A 4 -15.69 -3.75 -8.71
C ILE A 4 -16.04 -5.15 -8.19
N THR A 5 -15.96 -6.17 -9.05
CA THR A 5 -16.15 -7.58 -8.67
C THR A 5 -15.02 -8.12 -7.78
N ALA A 6 -13.87 -7.46 -7.80
CA ALA A 6 -12.71 -7.85 -6.99
C ALA A 6 -12.74 -7.25 -5.58
N LEU A 7 -13.60 -6.27 -5.31
CA LEU A 7 -13.76 -5.69 -3.98
C LEU A 7 -14.79 -6.45 -3.16
N PRO A 8 -14.66 -6.47 -1.82
CA PRO A 8 -15.77 -6.86 -0.94
C PRO A 8 -17.02 -6.03 -1.24
N PRO A 9 -18.24 -6.59 -1.19
CA PRO A 9 -19.48 -5.86 -1.53
C PRO A 9 -19.70 -4.57 -0.73
N ARG A 10 -19.13 -4.50 0.48
CA ARG A 10 -19.17 -3.32 1.36
C ARG A 10 -18.30 -2.16 0.89
N MET A 11 -17.29 -2.40 0.04
CA MET A 11 -16.34 -1.37 -0.39
C MET A 11 -16.77 -0.71 -1.70
N LYS A 12 -16.89 0.61 -1.68
CA LYS A 12 -17.16 1.43 -2.87
C LYS A 12 -15.92 2.24 -3.24
N LEU A 13 -15.57 2.27 -4.53
CA LEU A 13 -14.34 2.91 -5.03
C LEU A 13 -14.27 4.42 -4.68
N ASP A 14 -15.39 5.12 -4.74
CA ASP A 14 -15.56 6.55 -4.42
C ASP A 14 -15.52 6.85 -2.91
N ARG A 15 -15.48 5.81 -2.07
CA ARG A 15 -15.35 5.88 -0.61
C ARG A 15 -14.12 5.12 -0.11
N LEU A 16 -13.21 4.72 -1.01
CA LEU A 16 -12.06 3.88 -0.68
C LEU A 16 -10.76 4.68 -0.65
N LEU A 17 -10.00 4.50 0.44
CA LEU A 17 -8.59 4.83 0.48
C LEU A 17 -7.78 3.58 0.16
N VAL A 18 -6.96 3.64 -0.88
CA VAL A 18 -6.07 2.53 -1.24
C VAL A 18 -4.64 2.92 -0.86
N VAL A 19 -3.94 2.04 -0.16
CA VAL A 19 -2.54 2.24 0.20
C VAL A 19 -1.69 1.14 -0.43
N HIS A 20 -0.80 1.53 -1.35
CA HIS A 20 0.15 0.60 -1.95
C HIS A 20 1.44 0.57 -1.14
N LEU A 21 1.62 -0.56 -0.47
CA LEU A 21 2.80 -0.85 0.29
C LEU A 21 3.78 -1.61 -0.61
N ARG A 22 4.77 -0.93 -1.18
CA ARG A 22 5.96 -1.61 -1.70
C ARG A 22 6.86 -2.02 -0.52
N MET A 23 6.29 -2.82 0.37
CA MET A 23 6.95 -3.29 1.56
C MET A 23 8.07 -4.26 1.20
N HIS A 24 9.24 -4.04 1.79
CA HIS A 24 10.10 -5.14 2.23
C HIS A 24 9.75 -5.41 3.70
N ALA A 25 8.55 -5.96 3.98
CA ALA A 25 8.31 -6.50 5.30
C ALA A 25 9.27 -7.66 5.51
N GLY A 26 9.98 -7.62 6.63
CA GLY A 26 11.24 -8.31 6.79
C GLY A 26 11.14 -9.78 6.45
N GLU A 27 12.00 -10.20 5.53
CA GLU A 27 12.67 -11.51 5.53
C GLU A 27 13.63 -11.63 4.33
N ALA A 28 13.30 -11.04 3.17
CA ALA A 28 13.91 -11.47 1.91
C ALA A 28 15.17 -10.71 1.40
N HIS A 29 15.59 -9.59 2.01
CA HIS A 29 16.78 -8.84 1.54
C HIS A 29 17.87 -8.71 2.60
N LYS A 30 18.85 -9.61 2.46
CA LYS A 30 20.25 -9.62 2.90
C LYS A 30 20.73 -8.36 3.66
N GLY A 31 20.35 -8.27 4.93
CA GLY A 31 20.86 -7.32 5.91
C GLY A 31 20.38 -7.74 7.30
N PRO A 32 21.17 -7.51 8.37
CA PRO A 32 20.86 -8.03 9.69
C PRO A 32 19.58 -7.38 10.26
N TYR A 33 18.50 -8.16 10.35
CA TYR A 33 17.50 -8.12 11.43
C TYR A 33 16.54 -6.91 11.60
N MET A 34 16.57 -5.84 10.79
CA MET A 34 15.79 -4.63 11.16
C MET A 34 14.27 -4.74 11.03
N CYS A 35 13.75 -5.51 10.07
CA CYS A 35 12.31 -5.61 9.80
C CYS A 35 11.73 -6.98 10.22
N LYS A 36 12.49 -7.83 10.94
CA LYS A 36 12.11 -9.19 11.34
C LYS A 36 11.15 -9.25 12.54
N ARG A 37 10.66 -8.10 13.01
CA ARG A 37 9.72 -8.03 14.15
C ARG A 37 8.32 -7.78 13.62
N GLU A 38 7.34 -8.52 14.14
CA GLU A 38 5.93 -8.51 13.72
C GLU A 38 5.25 -7.14 13.75
N ALA A 39 5.90 -6.11 14.32
CA ALA A 39 5.36 -4.77 14.52
C ALA A 39 5.93 -3.70 13.57
N ILE A 40 6.80 -4.04 12.59
CA ILE A 40 7.51 -3.04 11.77
C ILE A 40 7.25 -3.22 10.27
N ILE A 41 6.91 -2.10 9.62
CA ILE A 41 6.90 -1.91 8.17
C ILE A 41 8.20 -1.20 7.78
N CYS A 42 8.85 -1.70 6.73
CA CYS A 42 10.00 -1.05 6.13
C CYS A 42 9.62 -0.47 4.78
N LEU A 43 9.77 0.86 4.67
CA LEU A 43 9.51 1.65 3.47
C LEU A 43 10.83 2.04 2.81
N GLY A 44 10.82 2.23 1.49
CA GLY A 44 12.00 2.61 0.71
C GLY A 44 12.72 1.43 0.05
N ARG A 45 13.93 1.67 -0.46
CA ARG A 45 14.65 0.75 -1.37
C ARG A 45 16.03 0.30 -0.87
N GLY A 46 16.50 0.84 0.25
CA GLY A 46 17.82 0.52 0.79
C GLY A 46 18.98 0.97 -0.09
N ASP A 47 18.76 1.98 -0.93
CA ASP A 47 19.83 2.65 -1.67
C ASP A 47 20.18 4.00 -1.00
N GLN A 48 21.36 4.55 -1.28
CA GLN A 48 21.84 5.79 -0.65
C GLN A 48 20.87 6.98 -0.81
N ARG A 49 20.04 6.98 -1.86
CA ARG A 49 19.07 8.05 -2.16
C ARG A 49 17.69 7.78 -1.53
N PHE A 50 17.32 6.52 -1.35
CA PHE A 50 16.06 6.06 -0.78
C PHE A 50 16.34 5.07 0.36
N PRO A 51 16.84 5.59 1.48
CA PRO A 51 17.18 4.78 2.63
C PRO A 51 15.96 4.06 3.17
N TYR A 52 16.18 2.91 3.80
CA TYR A 52 15.08 2.25 4.49
C TYR A 52 14.60 3.12 5.64
N ARG A 53 13.28 3.15 5.83
CA ARG A 53 12.66 3.77 6.99
C ARG A 53 11.76 2.77 7.69
N LYS A 54 11.91 2.69 9.01
CA LYS A 54 11.02 1.88 9.85
C LYS A 54 9.78 2.69 10.20
N VAL A 55 8.64 2.01 10.17
CA VAL A 55 7.34 2.50 10.61
C VAL A 55 6.73 1.42 11.48
N GLU A 56 6.22 1.77 12.65
CA GLU A 56 5.47 0.80 13.45
C GLU A 56 4.10 0.54 12.79
N ILE A 57 3.68 -0.72 12.72
CA ILE A 57 2.40 -1.10 12.10
C ILE A 57 1.23 -0.33 12.74
N LYS A 58 1.27 -0.12 14.07
CA LYS A 58 0.26 0.66 14.80
C LYS A 58 0.17 2.12 14.31
N ASP A 59 1.32 2.76 14.07
CA ASP A 59 1.40 4.15 13.64
C ASP A 59 0.93 4.27 12.19
N PHE A 60 1.32 3.30 11.36
CA PHE A 60 0.81 3.16 10.00
C PHE A 60 -0.71 3.03 9.97
N ILE A 61 -1.30 2.10 10.73
CA ILE A 61 -2.74 1.89 10.82
C ILE A 61 -3.45 3.15 11.28
N SER A 62 -2.98 3.75 12.38
CA SER A 62 -3.56 4.97 12.95
C SER A 62 -3.60 6.09 11.93
N ARG A 63 -2.48 6.29 11.21
CA ARG A 63 -2.38 7.34 10.20
C ARG A 63 -3.23 7.07 8.97
N MET A 64 -3.31 5.82 8.49
CA MET A 64 -4.19 5.49 7.36
C MET A 64 -5.66 5.66 7.71
N LYS A 65 -6.08 5.26 8.92
CA LYS A 65 -7.43 5.51 9.43
C LYS A 65 -7.73 7.00 9.58
N GLN A 66 -6.76 7.79 10.05
CA GLN A 66 -6.89 9.24 10.11
C GLN A 66 -7.06 9.84 8.71
N LEU A 67 -6.19 9.48 7.76
CA LEU A 67 -6.25 9.99 6.39
C LEU A 67 -7.55 9.60 5.69
N ALA A 68 -8.06 8.39 5.94
CA ALA A 68 -9.36 7.95 5.46
C ALA A 68 -10.49 8.86 5.98
N ARG A 69 -10.50 9.19 7.27
CA ARG A 69 -11.47 10.14 7.85
C ARG A 69 -11.35 11.54 7.25
N GLU A 70 -10.12 12.06 7.12
CA GLU A 70 -9.84 13.38 6.54
C GLU A 70 -10.34 13.50 5.09
N ASN A 71 -10.40 12.39 4.37
CA ASN A 71 -10.86 12.33 2.99
C ASN A 71 -12.24 11.67 2.83
N ASP A 72 -13.00 11.49 3.92
CA ASP A 72 -14.35 10.92 3.87
C ASP A 72 -14.40 9.56 3.13
N CYS A 73 -13.46 8.68 3.49
CA CYS A 73 -13.38 7.29 3.04
C CYS A 73 -13.90 6.35 4.15
N ASP A 74 -14.66 5.33 3.77
CA ASP A 74 -15.24 4.34 4.69
C ASP A 74 -14.23 3.22 5.02
N HIS A 75 -13.31 2.94 4.09
CA HIS A 75 -12.39 1.81 4.19
C HIS A 75 -10.98 2.16 3.72
N VAL A 76 -10.00 1.47 4.30
CA VAL A 76 -8.61 1.47 3.86
C VAL A 76 -8.31 0.08 3.29
N LEU A 77 -7.95 0.00 2.01
CA LEU A 77 -7.52 -1.24 1.37
C LEU A 77 -6.00 -1.23 1.15
N PRO A 78 -5.23 -2.09 1.82
CA PRO A 78 -3.81 -2.21 1.59
C PRO A 78 -3.53 -3.11 0.38
N LEU A 79 -2.73 -2.62 -0.56
CA LEU A 79 -2.13 -3.44 -1.63
C LEU A 79 -0.76 -3.88 -1.16
N VAL A 80 -0.64 -5.16 -0.81
CA VAL A 80 0.55 -5.71 -0.16
C VAL A 80 1.12 -6.87 -0.97
N PRO A 81 2.38 -6.79 -1.42
CA PRO A 81 3.02 -7.85 -2.16
C PRO A 81 3.37 -9.00 -1.20
N ARG A 82 2.60 -10.10 -1.28
CA ARG A 82 2.81 -11.30 -0.45
C ARG A 82 4.24 -11.84 -0.45
N ARG A 83 4.97 -11.72 -1.57
CA ARG A 83 6.37 -12.19 -1.67
C ARG A 83 7.35 -11.47 -0.74
N PHE A 84 6.98 -10.29 -0.25
CA PHE A 84 7.84 -9.43 0.55
C PHE A 84 7.19 -9.04 1.87
N THR A 85 6.17 -9.78 2.31
CA THR A 85 5.49 -9.50 3.58
C THR A 85 5.25 -10.79 4.33
N SER A 86 5.74 -10.85 5.57
CA SER A 86 5.48 -11.99 6.44
C SER A 86 3.99 -12.10 6.79
N ASP A 87 3.50 -13.32 6.99
CA ASP A 87 2.10 -13.56 7.33
C ASP A 87 1.68 -12.86 8.63
N ALA A 88 2.58 -12.74 9.61
CA ALA A 88 2.32 -12.03 10.86
C ALA A 88 2.09 -10.53 10.63
N ALA A 89 2.97 -9.87 9.86
CA ALA A 89 2.81 -8.45 9.54
C ALA A 89 1.55 -8.21 8.69
N LEU A 90 1.27 -9.10 7.74
CA LEU A 90 0.07 -9.01 6.90
C LEU A 90 -1.20 -9.13 7.75
N LYS A 91 -1.27 -10.10 8.66
CA LYS A 91 -2.40 -10.26 9.59
C LYS A 91 -2.57 -9.04 10.49
N ALA A 92 -1.48 -8.49 11.01
CA ALA A 92 -1.53 -7.28 11.86
C ALA A 92 -2.08 -6.07 11.10
N ILE A 93 -1.63 -5.85 9.86
CA ILE A 93 -2.13 -4.76 9.01
C ILE A 93 -3.62 -4.96 8.68
N VAL A 94 -3.99 -6.16 8.21
CA VAL A 94 -5.37 -6.49 7.81
C VAL A 94 -6.33 -6.32 8.98
N SER A 95 -6.01 -6.92 10.13
CA SER A 95 -6.82 -6.81 11.35
C SER A 95 -6.90 -5.37 11.84
N GLY A 96 -5.78 -4.63 11.83
CA GLY A 96 -5.75 -3.24 12.26
C GLY A 96 -6.57 -2.29 11.38
N LEU A 97 -6.80 -2.64 10.13
CA LEU A 97 -7.62 -1.90 9.17
C LEU A 97 -9.08 -2.39 9.11
N ASP A 98 -9.50 -3.23 10.06
CA ASP A 98 -10.85 -3.80 10.14
C ASP A 98 -11.24 -4.63 8.89
N LEU A 99 -10.24 -5.31 8.32
CA LEU A 99 -10.36 -6.19 7.17
C LEU A 99 -10.16 -7.66 7.55
N GLU A 100 -10.60 -8.55 6.66
CA GLU A 100 -10.29 -9.97 6.70
C GLU A 100 -9.30 -10.36 5.60
N MET A 101 -8.55 -11.45 5.78
CA MET A 101 -7.52 -11.83 4.80
C MET A 101 -8.08 -12.07 3.39
N HIS A 102 -9.33 -12.54 3.29
CA HIS A 102 -10.02 -12.79 2.03
C HIS A 102 -10.53 -11.51 1.34
N ASP A 103 -10.55 -10.37 2.05
CA ASP A 103 -10.84 -9.07 1.47
C ASP A 103 -9.72 -8.60 0.53
N LEU A 104 -8.49 -9.11 0.72
CA LEU A 104 -7.35 -8.75 -0.13
C LEU A 104 -7.46 -9.41 -1.51
N VAL A 105 -7.20 -8.64 -2.56
CA VAL A 105 -7.13 -9.17 -3.93
C VAL A 105 -6.03 -10.24 -4.05
N SER A 106 -4.90 -10.03 -3.38
CA SER A 106 -3.74 -10.91 -3.40
C SER A 106 -3.95 -12.26 -2.69
N SER A 107 -5.01 -12.44 -1.91
CA SER A 107 -5.32 -13.71 -1.23
C SER A 107 -6.21 -14.65 -2.05
N ARG A 108 -6.77 -14.20 -3.18
CA ARG A 108 -7.75 -14.95 -3.99
C ARG A 108 -7.14 -16.04 -4.89
N GLY A 109 -5.87 -16.40 -4.69
CA GLY A 109 -5.20 -17.47 -5.45
C GLY A 109 -5.06 -17.21 -6.95
N MET A 110 -5.23 -15.97 -7.40
CA MET A 110 -5.11 -15.59 -8.82
C MET A 110 -3.63 -15.56 -9.25
N HIS A 111 -3.40 -15.73 -10.55
CA HIS A 111 -2.07 -15.55 -11.12
C HIS A 111 -1.54 -14.12 -10.83
N PRO A 112 -0.27 -13.94 -10.42
CA PRO A 112 0.27 -12.65 -9.99
C PRO A 112 0.06 -11.51 -10.99
N PHE A 113 0.11 -11.81 -12.30
CA PHE A 113 -0.17 -10.83 -13.35
C PHE A 113 -1.60 -10.25 -13.25
N TYR A 114 -2.62 -11.09 -13.05
CA TYR A 114 -4.00 -10.64 -12.93
C TYR A 114 -4.25 -9.90 -11.62
N THR A 115 -3.63 -10.35 -10.52
CA THR A 115 -3.65 -9.61 -9.25
C THR A 115 -3.13 -8.19 -9.45
N LEU A 116 -1.98 -8.02 -10.10
CA LEU A 116 -1.41 -6.70 -10.38
C LEU A 116 -2.32 -5.82 -11.24
N LEU A 117 -2.96 -6.38 -12.26
CA LEU A 117 -3.89 -5.63 -13.11
C LEU A 117 -5.13 -5.15 -12.34
N ILE A 118 -5.69 -6.02 -11.48
CA ILE A 118 -6.86 -5.70 -10.66
C ILE A 118 -6.50 -4.65 -9.61
N GLU A 119 -5.41 -4.85 -8.86
CA GLU A 119 -4.93 -3.93 -7.85
C GLU A 119 -4.64 -2.54 -8.45
N ARG A 120 -4.03 -2.50 -9.65
CA ARG A 120 -3.83 -1.26 -10.40
C ARG A 120 -5.14 -0.60 -10.76
N SER A 121 -6.13 -1.35 -11.26
CA SER A 121 -7.44 -0.81 -11.62
C SER A 121 -8.18 -0.21 -10.43
N ILE A 122 -8.10 -0.87 -9.26
CA ILE A 122 -8.63 -0.37 -7.98
C ILE A 122 -7.89 0.91 -7.56
N ALA A 123 -6.56 0.91 -7.57
CA ALA A 123 -5.73 2.07 -7.23
C ALA A 123 -6.01 3.29 -8.12
N THR A 124 -6.25 3.09 -9.42
CA THR A 124 -6.60 4.18 -10.34
C THR A 124 -7.96 4.82 -10.01
N GLN A 125 -8.95 4.03 -9.58
CA GLN A 125 -10.33 4.49 -9.38
C GLN A 125 -10.68 4.81 -7.92
N ALA A 126 -9.78 4.54 -6.98
CA ALA A 126 -10.00 4.85 -5.57
C ALA A 126 -10.06 6.37 -5.30
N LYS A 127 -10.92 6.79 -4.38
CA LYS A 127 -11.05 8.19 -3.94
C LYS A 127 -9.70 8.79 -3.56
N VAL A 128 -8.93 8.04 -2.75
CA VAL A 128 -7.58 8.40 -2.34
C VAL A 128 -6.65 7.24 -2.67
N TYR A 129 -5.51 7.56 -3.27
CA TYR A 129 -4.45 6.59 -3.47
C TYR A 129 -3.16 7.08 -2.80
N VAL A 130 -2.66 6.27 -1.88
CA VAL A 130 -1.44 6.51 -1.11
C VAL A 130 -0.38 5.52 -1.61
N ALA A 131 0.78 6.02 -2.01
CA ALA A 131 1.87 5.17 -2.47
C ALA A 131 3.23 5.82 -2.22
N GLU A 132 4.29 5.02 -2.25
CA GLU A 132 5.64 5.57 -2.28
C GLU A 132 5.89 6.31 -3.59
N VAL A 133 6.09 7.62 -3.51
CA VAL A 133 6.51 8.44 -4.66
C VAL A 133 8.03 8.56 -4.60
N SER A 134 8.74 7.59 -5.18
CA SER A 134 10.19 7.71 -5.34
C SER A 134 10.51 8.60 -6.54
N LYS A 135 11.38 9.60 -6.29
CA LYS A 135 11.89 10.54 -7.30
C LYS A 135 13.00 9.94 -8.18
N THR A 136 13.06 8.61 -8.34
CA THR A 136 14.03 7.98 -9.26
C THR A 136 13.43 7.70 -10.64
N PRO A 137 14.23 7.81 -11.73
CA PRO A 137 13.78 7.55 -13.10
C PRO A 137 13.14 6.18 -13.33
N LEU A 138 13.51 5.15 -12.56
CA LEU A 138 13.00 3.78 -12.72
C LEU A 138 11.74 3.49 -11.88
N SER A 139 11.49 4.21 -10.77
CA SER A 139 10.20 4.13 -10.04
C SER A 139 9.12 5.03 -10.63
N MET A 140 9.56 6.05 -11.37
CA MET A 140 8.70 6.98 -12.10
C MET A 140 7.71 6.24 -13.00
N SER A 141 8.10 5.17 -13.70
CA SER A 141 7.21 4.54 -14.70
C SER A 141 5.85 4.07 -14.16
N MET A 142 5.77 3.41 -12.99
CA MET A 142 4.49 2.90 -12.48
C MET A 142 3.67 3.97 -11.76
N SER A 143 4.30 4.75 -10.87
CA SER A 143 3.61 5.80 -10.12
C SER A 143 3.19 6.95 -11.03
N GLU A 144 4.00 7.33 -12.02
CA GLU A 144 3.62 8.35 -13.02
C GLU A 144 2.54 7.85 -13.97
N THR A 145 2.62 6.59 -14.43
CA THR A 145 1.54 6.09 -15.29
C THR A 145 0.23 6.05 -14.52
N LEU A 146 0.24 5.65 -13.24
CA LEU A 146 -0.94 5.72 -12.38
C LEU A 146 -1.40 7.17 -12.16
N GLN A 147 -0.48 8.09 -11.91
CA GLN A 147 -0.81 9.50 -11.72
C GLN A 147 -1.42 10.13 -12.98
N TYR A 148 -0.84 9.84 -14.15
CA TYR A 148 -1.38 10.25 -15.44
C TYR A 148 -2.79 9.68 -15.66
N GLN A 149 -2.99 8.38 -15.40
CA GLN A 149 -4.30 7.73 -15.49
C GLN A 149 -5.34 8.37 -14.55
N ARG A 150 -4.95 8.66 -13.30
CA ARG A 150 -5.81 9.31 -12.32
C ARG A 150 -6.20 10.71 -12.77
N ARG A 151 -5.25 11.51 -13.25
CA ARG A 151 -5.50 12.86 -13.79
C ARG A 151 -6.44 12.82 -14.99
N ALA A 152 -6.25 11.88 -15.92
CA ALA A 152 -7.13 11.70 -17.07
C ALA A 152 -8.57 11.33 -16.67
N LEU A 153 -8.77 10.79 -15.46
CA LEU A 153 -10.07 10.44 -14.89
C LEU A 153 -10.59 11.47 -13.88
N ASN A 154 -9.96 12.65 -13.78
CA ASN A 154 -10.28 13.69 -12.78
C ASN A 154 -10.25 13.17 -11.32
N MET A 155 -9.38 12.20 -11.04
CA MET A 155 -9.16 11.68 -9.70
C MET A 155 -8.08 12.48 -8.97
N SER A 156 -8.08 12.42 -7.64
CA SER A 156 -7.06 13.07 -6.80
C SER A 156 -5.64 12.59 -7.14
N ASP A 157 -4.67 13.48 -6.99
CA ASP A 157 -3.25 13.15 -7.12
C ASP A 157 -2.83 12.10 -6.07
N ILE A 158 -1.72 11.41 -6.36
CA ILE A 158 -1.16 10.40 -5.43
C ILE A 158 -0.67 11.09 -4.16
N VAL A 159 -1.11 10.60 -3.01
CA VAL A 159 -0.60 11.02 -1.70
C VAL A 159 0.69 10.26 -1.42
N ASP A 160 1.78 10.97 -1.16
CA ASP A 160 3.07 10.35 -0.88
C ASP A 160 3.06 9.68 0.49
N LEU A 161 3.21 8.36 0.52
CA LEU A 161 3.31 7.58 1.74
C LEU A 161 4.47 8.07 2.61
N ASN A 162 5.56 8.53 1.98
CA ASN A 162 6.78 8.91 2.66
C ASN A 162 6.64 10.15 3.54
N SER A 163 5.76 11.07 3.18
CA SER A 163 5.41 12.26 3.96
C SER A 163 4.22 12.02 4.89
N THR A 164 3.47 10.94 4.65
CA THR A 164 2.22 10.67 5.37
C THR A 164 2.45 10.00 6.72
N VAL A 165 3.36 9.03 6.81
CA VAL A 165 3.60 8.25 8.04
C VAL A 165 4.87 8.70 8.78
N PRO A 166 4.82 8.86 10.12
CA PRO A 166 6.02 9.04 10.92
C PRO A 166 6.96 7.85 10.70
N SER A 167 8.20 8.14 10.33
CA SER A 167 9.16 7.10 9.99
C SER A 167 10.56 7.49 10.42
N VAL A 168 11.35 6.50 10.84
CA VAL A 168 12.74 6.71 11.28
C VAL A 168 13.66 6.10 10.23
N ARG A 169 14.64 6.87 9.75
CA ARG A 169 15.68 6.38 8.82
C ARG A 169 16.51 5.31 9.51
N ILE A 170 16.67 4.16 8.87
CA ILE A 170 17.35 2.99 9.41
C ILE A 170 18.43 2.42 8.49
N TRP A 171 18.76 3.08 7.38
CA TRP A 171 20.02 3.01 6.61
C TRP A 171 19.80 3.72 5.26
#